data_AF-V4NMX8-F1
#
_entry.id   AF-V4NMX8-F1
#
_cell.length_a   1.000
_cell.length_b   1.000
_cell.length_c   1.000
_cell.angle_alpha   90.00
_cell.angle_beta   90.00
_cell.angle_gamma   90.00
#
_symmetry.space_group_name_H-M   'P 1'
#
loop_
_entity.id
_entity.type
_entity.pdbx_description
1 polymer ?
#
loop_
_entity_poly.entity_id
_entity_poly.type
_entity_poly.pdbx_seq_one_letter_code
_entity_poly.pdbx_strand_id
1 'polypeptide(L)'
;MRTRISNLPSELVEEILSRVPVKSMEAVRSTCKTWKSLSKDTIFTNKHIGKVAAGSAIAREFVMIKDYSVHLISVNLYETHNKNNFDLSIHCQGQLITRETSHHVCNIFQIFHCNGLLLCVFKPFKNDSLVVWNPYLGQSRWIKLRNNNHILDCSDSWKVINATLDRDIKIPYGNPGVSLKGNTYWYARVKGSQDCFLLCFDFTSEIFGPRLRLPFDSSPECNVSLSAVREEQLALFVELWDTNEIEIWVTNIIESDAVSWSKFLSFDMKPLAYFIEFTSFFSDISRKIFFIEEEKKIAVVFGEDRLTFKACMIGEKGYFKRVDLRESADIQLHLFRCS
;
A
#
# COMPACT_ATOMS: atom_id res chain seq x y z
N MET A 1 -12.89 42.79 -27.69
CA MET A 1 -11.87 42.73 -26.61
C MET A 1 -11.68 41.25 -26.26
N ARG A 2 -10.48 40.67 -26.45
CA ARG A 2 -10.22 39.26 -26.08
C ARG A 2 -9.90 39.20 -24.58
N THR A 3 -10.80 38.66 -23.78
CA THR A 3 -10.54 38.36 -22.37
C THR A 3 -9.54 37.21 -22.27
N ARG A 4 -8.39 37.48 -21.65
CA ARG A 4 -7.38 36.45 -21.33
C ARG A 4 -7.61 35.97 -19.90
N ILE A 5 -7.28 34.72 -19.60
CA ILE A 5 -7.34 34.18 -18.23
C ILE A 5 -6.50 35.04 -17.26
N SER A 6 -5.43 35.66 -17.73
CA SER A 6 -4.62 36.62 -16.97
C SER A 6 -5.35 37.90 -16.55
N ASN A 7 -6.56 38.14 -17.05
CA ASN A 7 -7.38 39.31 -16.69
C ASN A 7 -8.40 38.97 -15.58
N LEU A 8 -8.44 37.71 -15.12
CA LEU A 8 -9.27 37.29 -13.99
C LEU A 8 -8.56 37.60 -12.66
N PRO A 9 -9.32 37.83 -11.57
CA PRO A 9 -8.80 37.84 -10.21
C PRO A 9 -7.96 36.60 -9.91
N SER A 10 -6.89 36.76 -9.11
CA SER A 10 -5.95 35.68 -8.77
C SER A 10 -6.64 34.44 -8.21
N GLU A 11 -7.63 34.64 -7.34
CA GLU A 11 -8.41 33.56 -6.73
C GLU A 11 -9.17 32.70 -7.77
N LEU A 12 -9.69 33.33 -8.83
CA LEU A 12 -10.38 32.62 -9.91
C LEU A 12 -9.41 31.92 -10.84
N VAL A 13 -8.22 32.51 -11.08
CA VAL A 13 -7.15 31.86 -11.84
C VAL A 13 -6.65 30.63 -11.08
N GLU A 14 -6.44 30.74 -9.77
CA GLU A 14 -6.08 29.63 -8.89
C GLU A 14 -7.14 28.54 -8.89
N GLU A 15 -8.42 28.90 -8.82
CA GLU A 15 -9.54 27.98 -8.88
C GLU A 15 -9.56 27.19 -10.21
N ILE A 16 -9.34 27.87 -11.33
CA ILE A 16 -9.29 27.25 -12.66
C ILE A 16 -8.06 26.33 -12.79
N LEU A 17 -6.88 26.83 -12.44
CA LEU A 17 -5.63 26.07 -12.55
C LEU A 17 -5.60 24.88 -11.58
N SER A 18 -6.24 24.98 -10.42
CA SER A 18 -6.39 23.89 -9.44
C SER A 18 -7.15 22.67 -9.98
N ARG A 19 -7.89 22.81 -11.09
CA ARG A 19 -8.65 21.74 -11.75
C ARG A 19 -7.96 21.16 -12.99
N VAL A 20 -6.80 21.71 -13.39
CA VAL A 20 -6.08 21.25 -14.58
C VAL A 20 -5.30 19.98 -14.24
N PRO A 21 -5.39 18.89 -15.04
CA PRO A 21 -4.65 17.66 -14.77
C PRO A 21 -3.13 17.87 -14.66
N VAL A 22 -2.46 17.11 -13.78
CA VAL A 22 -1.00 17.20 -13.53
C VAL A 22 -0.19 17.07 -14.83
N LYS A 23 -0.59 16.17 -15.74
CA LYS A 23 0.06 15.97 -17.06
C LYS A 23 0.05 17.23 -17.93
N SER A 24 -0.96 18.09 -17.78
CA SER A 24 -1.09 19.34 -18.52
C SER A 24 -0.46 20.54 -17.80
N MET A 25 -0.04 20.38 -16.54
CA MET A 25 0.54 21.47 -15.74
C MET A 25 1.91 21.90 -16.24
N GLU A 26 2.64 21.04 -16.95
CA GLU A 26 3.91 21.41 -17.56
C GLU A 26 3.74 22.46 -18.68
N ALA A 27 2.68 22.31 -19.48
CA ALA A 27 2.29 23.31 -20.47
C ALA A 27 1.77 24.61 -19.80
N VAL A 28 1.01 24.50 -18.71
CA VAL A 28 0.56 25.69 -17.92
C VAL A 28 1.75 26.45 -17.34
N ARG A 29 2.77 25.74 -16.85
CA ARG A 29 4.00 26.35 -16.32
C ARG A 29 4.84 27.04 -17.39
N SER A 30 4.71 26.63 -18.65
CA SER A 30 5.46 27.22 -19.76
C SER A 30 4.78 28.45 -20.38
N THR A 31 3.51 28.73 -20.06
CA THR A 31 2.79 29.89 -20.64
C THR A 31 3.23 31.23 -20.06
N CYS A 32 3.44 31.34 -18.74
CA CYS A 32 3.85 32.59 -18.11
C CYS A 32 4.54 32.42 -16.75
N LYS A 33 5.30 33.44 -16.36
CA LYS A 33 6.05 33.47 -15.08
C LYS A 33 5.13 33.41 -13.86
N THR A 34 3.96 34.05 -13.93
CA THR A 34 3.00 34.09 -12.81
C THR A 34 2.43 32.71 -12.51
N TRP A 35 2.00 31.97 -13.53
CA TRP A 35 1.47 30.60 -13.34
C TRP A 35 2.58 29.61 -12.97
N LYS A 36 3.79 29.82 -13.48
CA LYS A 36 4.97 29.07 -13.03
C LYS A 36 5.24 29.29 -11.54
N SER A 37 5.15 30.53 -11.06
CA SER A 37 5.32 30.88 -9.65
C SER A 37 4.21 30.29 -8.79
N LEU A 38 2.95 30.44 -9.21
CA LEU A 38 1.79 29.90 -8.50
C LEU A 38 1.87 28.36 -8.37
N SER A 39 2.33 27.66 -9.40
CA SER A 39 2.50 26.20 -9.35
C SER A 39 3.58 25.70 -8.41
N LYS A 40 4.41 26.59 -7.86
CA LYS A 40 5.43 26.30 -6.85
C LYS A 40 4.94 26.65 -5.43
N ASP A 41 3.80 27.33 -5.32
CA ASP A 41 3.20 27.65 -4.04
C ASP A 41 2.64 26.38 -3.39
N THR A 42 2.99 26.16 -2.13
CA THR A 42 2.62 24.95 -1.39
C THR A 42 1.12 24.86 -1.12
N ILE A 43 0.44 26.00 -0.89
CA ILE A 43 -1.00 26.06 -0.64
C ILE A 43 -1.74 25.71 -1.93
N PHE A 44 -1.32 26.30 -3.06
CA PHE A 44 -1.86 25.96 -4.37
C PHE A 44 -1.65 24.48 -4.71
N THR A 45 -0.46 23.94 -4.44
CA THR A 45 -0.12 22.53 -4.71
C THR A 45 -1.00 21.58 -3.92
N ASN A 46 -1.20 21.83 -2.62
CA ASN A 46 -2.10 21.02 -1.79
C ASN A 46 -3.56 21.12 -2.26
N LYS A 47 -4.02 22.32 -2.62
CA LYS A 47 -5.37 22.54 -3.17
C LYS A 47 -5.57 21.86 -4.52
N HIS A 48 -4.55 21.88 -5.39
CA HIS A 48 -4.55 21.23 -6.70
C HIS A 48 -4.60 19.71 -6.55
N ILE A 49 -3.76 19.13 -5.68
CA ILE A 49 -3.79 17.69 -5.37
C ILE A 49 -5.17 17.28 -4.84
N GLY A 50 -5.73 18.02 -3.88
CA GLY A 50 -7.05 17.72 -3.31
C GLY A 50 -8.19 17.75 -4.34
N LYS A 51 -8.11 18.63 -5.35
CA LYS A 51 -9.14 18.72 -6.39
C LYS A 51 -8.96 17.76 -7.55
N VAL A 52 -7.71 17.45 -7.91
CA VAL A 52 -7.42 16.37 -8.85
C VAL A 52 -7.89 15.04 -8.25
N ALA A 53 -7.72 14.83 -6.95
CA ALA A 53 -8.27 13.68 -6.23
C ALA A 53 -9.82 13.65 -6.20
N ALA A 54 -10.48 14.82 -6.21
CA ALA A 54 -11.94 14.93 -6.24
C ALA A 54 -12.57 14.74 -7.65
N GLY A 55 -11.75 14.68 -8.70
CA GLY A 55 -12.19 14.58 -10.10
C GLY A 55 -12.35 13.15 -10.60
N SER A 56 -13.42 12.45 -10.18
CA SER A 56 -13.98 11.24 -10.83
C SER A 56 -13.14 9.95 -10.90
N ALA A 57 -11.89 9.91 -10.44
CA ALA A 57 -11.13 8.66 -10.32
C ALA A 57 -10.23 8.70 -9.08
N ILE A 58 -10.44 7.75 -8.16
CA ILE A 58 -9.53 7.59 -7.02
C ILE A 58 -8.32 6.80 -7.51
N ALA A 59 -7.24 7.51 -7.83
CA ALA A 59 -5.96 6.92 -8.17
C ALA A 59 -5.19 6.55 -6.89
N ARG A 60 -4.83 5.28 -6.72
CA ARG A 60 -3.97 4.80 -5.63
C ARG A 60 -2.77 4.06 -6.18
N GLU A 61 -1.60 4.35 -5.60
CA GLU A 61 -0.34 3.74 -6.01
C GLU A 61 0.08 2.65 -5.02
N PHE A 62 0.58 1.53 -5.55
CA PHE A 62 1.00 0.37 -4.80
C PHE A 62 2.38 -0.09 -5.28
N VAL A 63 3.23 -0.45 -4.34
CA VAL A 63 4.46 -1.20 -4.62
C VAL A 63 4.14 -2.69 -4.56
N MET A 64 4.33 -3.38 -5.68
CA MET A 64 3.98 -4.77 -5.87
C MET A 64 5.18 -5.59 -6.31
N ILE A 65 5.26 -6.84 -5.85
CA ILE A 65 6.25 -7.81 -6.33
C ILE A 65 5.52 -8.76 -7.27
N LYS A 66 6.01 -8.91 -8.49
CA LYS A 66 5.53 -9.87 -9.47
C LYS A 66 6.74 -10.51 -10.14
N ASP A 67 6.79 -11.83 -10.22
CA ASP A 67 7.91 -12.58 -10.82
C ASP A 67 9.28 -12.13 -10.27
N TYR A 68 9.34 -11.92 -8.94
CA TYR A 68 10.52 -11.40 -8.21
C TYR A 68 10.98 -9.98 -8.58
N SER A 69 10.19 -9.26 -9.38
CA SER A 69 10.43 -7.87 -9.78
C SER A 69 9.48 -6.92 -9.08
N VAL A 70 9.98 -5.75 -8.70
CA VAL A 70 9.19 -4.71 -8.04
C VAL A 70 8.58 -3.79 -9.09
N HIS A 71 7.28 -3.54 -8.97
CA HIS A 71 6.53 -2.67 -9.84
C HIS A 71 5.78 -1.62 -9.01
N LEU A 72 5.79 -0.38 -9.48
CA LEU A 72 4.88 0.66 -9.04
C LEU A 72 3.63 0.58 -9.90
N ILE A 73 2.50 0.31 -9.26
CA ILE A 73 1.22 0.09 -9.91
C ILE A 73 0.24 1.17 -9.45
N SER A 74 -0.37 1.88 -10.40
CA SER A 74 -1.49 2.79 -10.16
C SER A 74 -2.79 2.05 -10.39
N VAL A 75 -3.72 2.17 -9.47
CA VAL A 75 -5.09 1.67 -9.60
C VAL A 75 -6.03 2.86 -9.58
N ASN A 76 -6.87 2.99 -10.59
CA ASN A 76 -7.92 4.01 -10.63
C ASN A 76 -9.28 3.36 -10.44
N LEU A 77 -10.01 3.74 -9.40
CA LEU A 77 -11.40 3.34 -9.20
C LEU A 77 -12.34 4.41 -9.76
N TYR A 78 -13.29 4.01 -10.62
CA TYR A 78 -14.27 4.92 -11.23
C TYR A 78 -15.67 4.30 -11.28
N GLU A 79 -16.69 5.17 -11.30
CA GLU A 79 -18.07 4.77 -11.52
C GLU A 79 -18.33 4.52 -13.00
N THR A 80 -19.00 3.42 -13.31
CA THR A 80 -19.45 3.13 -14.68
C THR A 80 -20.73 3.90 -15.01
N HIS A 81 -21.10 3.96 -16.30
CA HIS A 81 -22.34 4.59 -16.75
C HIS A 81 -23.62 3.98 -16.11
N ASN A 82 -23.53 2.76 -15.56
CA ASN A 82 -24.56 2.18 -14.73
C ASN A 82 -24.40 2.67 -13.28
N LYS A 83 -25.36 3.46 -12.79
CA LYS A 83 -25.38 3.96 -11.40
C LYS A 83 -25.16 2.81 -10.42
N ASN A 84 -24.26 3.01 -9.45
CA ASN A 84 -23.86 2.05 -8.42
C ASN A 84 -23.05 0.84 -8.90
N ASN A 85 -22.44 0.90 -10.09
CA ASN A 85 -21.48 -0.09 -10.53
C ASN A 85 -20.11 0.56 -10.77
N PHE A 86 -19.07 -0.04 -10.20
CA PHE A 86 -17.72 0.47 -10.21
C PHE A 86 -16.83 -0.37 -11.11
N ASP A 87 -15.77 0.23 -11.63
CA ASP A 87 -14.70 -0.49 -12.30
C ASP A 87 -13.34 0.06 -11.90
N LEU A 88 -12.30 -0.69 -12.22
CA LEU A 88 -10.94 -0.29 -11.97
C LEU A 88 -10.07 -0.39 -13.22
N SER A 89 -9.18 0.59 -13.40
CA SER A 89 -8.07 0.48 -14.34
C SER A 89 -6.76 0.34 -13.58
N ILE A 90 -5.84 -0.46 -14.11
CA ILE A 90 -4.52 -0.65 -13.51
C ILE A 90 -3.45 -0.26 -14.52
N HIS A 91 -2.54 0.58 -14.10
CA HIS A 91 -1.41 1.03 -14.92
C HIS A 91 -0.10 0.71 -14.20
N CYS A 92 0.83 0.05 -14.88
CA CYS A 92 2.19 -0.08 -14.37
C CYS A 92 2.91 1.25 -14.59
N GLN A 93 3.09 2.02 -13.53
CA GLN A 93 3.84 3.27 -13.61
C GLN A 93 5.33 3.01 -13.74
N GLY A 94 5.81 1.90 -13.20
CA GLY A 94 6.97 1.26 -13.77
C GLY A 94 7.65 0.20 -12.94
N GLN A 95 8.71 -0.35 -13.51
CA GLN A 95 9.51 -1.41 -12.89
C GLN A 95 10.77 -0.83 -12.26
N LEU A 96 11.07 -1.30 -11.06
CA LEU A 96 12.26 -0.93 -10.33
C LEU A 96 13.37 -1.97 -10.61
N ILE A 97 14.52 -1.49 -11.07
CA ILE A 97 15.65 -2.30 -11.57
C ILE A 97 16.87 -2.04 -10.70
N THR A 98 17.47 -3.10 -10.18
CA THR A 98 18.76 -3.03 -9.48
C THR A 98 19.90 -2.93 -10.48
N ARG A 99 20.80 -1.95 -10.32
CA ARG A 99 21.92 -1.67 -11.25
C ARG A 99 23.14 -2.59 -11.09
N GLU A 100 23.14 -3.55 -10.16
CA GLU A 100 24.32 -4.38 -9.90
C GLU A 100 24.15 -5.83 -10.39
N THR A 101 24.86 -6.11 -11.47
CA THR A 101 25.13 -7.44 -12.03
C THR A 101 26.25 -8.12 -11.26
N SER A 102 25.92 -9.10 -10.42
CA SER A 102 26.85 -10.17 -10.05
C SER A 102 26.09 -11.47 -9.78
N HIS A 103 25.91 -12.28 -10.84
CA HIS A 103 25.62 -13.73 -10.91
C HIS A 103 24.59 -14.40 -9.97
N HIS A 104 23.86 -13.65 -9.14
CA HIS A 104 22.70 -14.14 -8.41
C HIS A 104 21.55 -13.22 -8.77
N VAL A 105 20.58 -13.75 -9.52
CA VAL A 105 19.27 -13.11 -9.70
C VAL A 105 18.72 -12.90 -8.29
N CYS A 106 18.84 -11.68 -7.80
CA CYS A 106 18.44 -11.33 -6.45
C CYS A 106 16.91 -11.32 -6.43
N ASN A 107 16.31 -12.44 -6.04
CA ASN A 107 14.87 -12.63 -6.02
C ASN A 107 14.26 -11.84 -4.86
N ILE A 108 13.77 -10.63 -5.13
CA ILE A 108 13.07 -9.81 -4.13
C ILE A 108 11.81 -10.54 -3.72
N PHE A 109 11.62 -10.61 -2.42
CA PHE A 109 10.69 -11.50 -1.79
C PHE A 109 9.68 -10.78 -0.91
N GLN A 110 10.15 -9.79 -0.16
CA GLN A 110 9.32 -8.89 0.62
C GLN A 110 9.86 -7.47 0.46
N ILE A 111 8.94 -6.51 0.50
CA ILE A 111 9.27 -5.08 0.49
C ILE A 111 8.44 -4.41 1.56
N PHE A 112 9.11 -3.61 2.38
CA PHE A 112 8.48 -2.68 3.29
C PHE A 112 8.79 -1.28 2.80
N HIS A 113 7.83 -0.36 2.90
CA HIS A 113 8.05 1.05 2.60
C HIS A 113 7.88 1.85 3.88
N CYS A 114 8.76 2.81 4.11
CA CYS A 114 8.68 3.74 5.24
C CYS A 114 9.29 5.07 4.82
N ASN A 115 8.51 6.16 4.86
CA ASN A 115 8.97 7.52 4.57
C ASN A 115 9.81 7.66 3.28
N GLY A 116 9.40 6.96 2.22
CA GLY A 116 10.08 6.99 0.92
C GLY A 116 11.30 6.07 0.79
N LEU A 117 11.67 5.31 1.83
CA LEU A 117 12.64 4.23 1.78
C LEU A 117 11.93 2.88 1.56
N LEU A 118 12.60 1.98 0.85
CA LEU A 118 12.17 0.60 0.61
C LEU A 118 13.15 -0.36 1.29
N LEU A 119 12.66 -1.19 2.21
CA LEU A 119 13.40 -2.32 2.75
C LEU A 119 13.04 -3.58 1.95
N CYS A 120 13.95 -4.05 1.11
CA CYS A 120 13.81 -5.25 0.29
C CYS A 120 14.44 -6.47 0.99
N VAL A 121 13.75 -7.60 0.98
CA VAL A 121 14.22 -8.90 1.48
C VAL A 121 14.41 -9.85 0.30
N PHE A 122 15.48 -10.63 0.27
CA PHE A 122 15.83 -11.50 -0.87
C PHE A 122 15.85 -13.01 -0.51
N LYS A 123 15.63 -13.90 -1.50
CA LYS A 123 15.74 -15.37 -1.39
C LYS A 123 16.90 -15.95 -2.28
N PRO A 124 17.63 -17.05 -1.89
CA PRO A 124 17.52 -17.79 -0.62
C PRO A 124 18.82 -18.36 0.07
N PHE A 125 18.65 -18.75 1.34
CA PHE A 125 19.22 -19.92 2.08
C PHE A 125 20.55 -19.90 2.89
N LYS A 126 21.45 -18.92 2.85
CA LYS A 126 22.63 -18.96 3.77
C LYS A 126 22.92 -17.72 4.58
N ASN A 127 22.50 -16.55 4.13
CA ASN A 127 22.57 -15.30 4.90
C ASN A 127 21.37 -14.46 4.45
N ASP A 128 20.35 -14.36 5.28
CA ASP A 128 19.23 -13.44 5.02
C ASP A 128 19.83 -12.06 4.75
N SER A 129 19.66 -11.59 3.51
CA SER A 129 20.23 -10.33 3.05
C SER A 129 19.08 -9.38 2.84
N LEU A 130 19.09 -8.28 3.58
CA LEU A 130 18.16 -7.17 3.40
C LEU A 130 18.87 -6.08 2.59
N VAL A 131 18.10 -5.28 1.88
CA VAL A 131 18.60 -4.04 1.28
C VAL A 131 17.68 -2.92 1.71
N VAL A 132 18.24 -1.87 2.29
CA VAL A 132 17.53 -0.59 2.37
C VAL A 132 17.85 0.16 1.10
N TRP A 133 16.82 0.56 0.40
CA TRP A 133 16.90 1.33 -0.83
C TRP A 133 16.17 2.64 -0.65
N ASN A 134 16.89 3.74 -0.86
CA ASN A 134 16.30 5.02 -1.15
C ASN A 134 16.09 5.17 -2.68
N PRO A 135 14.88 4.92 -3.22
CA PRO A 135 14.62 5.07 -4.65
C PRO A 135 14.86 6.51 -5.12
N TYR A 136 14.50 7.53 -4.33
CA TYR A 136 14.66 8.94 -4.71
C TYR A 136 16.10 9.34 -5.00
N LEU A 137 17.04 8.85 -4.19
CA LEU A 137 18.48 9.12 -4.36
C LEU A 137 19.20 8.04 -5.18
N GLY A 138 18.50 6.99 -5.63
CA GLY A 138 19.10 5.84 -6.30
C GLY A 138 20.10 5.07 -5.43
N GLN A 139 20.06 5.23 -4.10
CA GLN A 139 21.04 4.66 -3.17
C GLN A 139 20.51 3.37 -2.56
N SER A 140 21.25 2.27 -2.71
CA SER A 140 20.97 1.00 -2.04
C SER A 140 22.07 0.63 -1.06
N ARG A 141 21.69 -0.03 0.03
CA ARG A 141 22.61 -0.53 1.03
C ARG A 141 22.22 -1.93 1.46
N TRP A 142 23.14 -2.88 1.26
CA TRP A 142 22.98 -4.25 1.71
C TRP A 142 23.21 -4.36 3.23
N ILE A 143 22.31 -5.04 3.90
CA ILE A 143 22.37 -5.44 5.30
C ILE A 143 22.48 -6.96 5.32
N LYS A 144 23.57 -7.46 5.89
CA LYS A 144 23.80 -8.89 6.06
C LYS A 144 23.33 -9.29 7.45
N LEU A 145 22.32 -10.15 7.57
CA LEU A 145 22.04 -10.79 8.86
C LEU A 145 23.06 -11.89 9.11
N ARG A 146 23.70 -11.86 10.29
CA ARG A 146 24.43 -13.02 10.83
C ARG A 146 23.52 -13.78 11.78
N ASN A 147 23.42 -15.09 11.57
CA ASN A 147 22.64 -16.00 12.41
C ASN A 147 23.00 -15.87 13.90
N ASN A 148 21.95 -15.87 14.74
CA ASN A 148 21.92 -16.05 16.19
C ASN A 148 22.95 -15.28 17.04
N ASN A 149 22.43 -14.25 17.73
CA ASN A 149 23.07 -13.46 18.79
C ASN A 149 24.39 -12.80 18.37
N HIS A 150 24.37 -11.55 17.91
CA HIS A 150 25.33 -10.47 18.18
C HIS A 150 25.01 -9.28 17.25
N ILE A 151 25.13 -8.06 17.80
CA ILE A 151 24.76 -6.76 17.21
C ILE A 151 25.54 -6.51 15.91
N LEU A 152 24.87 -5.94 14.90
CA LEU A 152 25.44 -5.66 13.57
C LEU A 152 26.05 -4.25 13.50
N ASP A 153 27.28 -4.19 13.02
CA ASP A 153 27.99 -2.99 12.57
C ASP A 153 28.11 -3.01 11.04
N CYS A 154 27.87 -1.85 10.42
CA CYS A 154 28.25 -1.55 9.05
C CYS A 154 28.45 -0.03 8.95
N SER A 155 29.64 0.39 8.52
CA SER A 155 30.15 1.74 8.22
C SER A 155 29.51 2.93 8.96
N ASP A 156 30.20 3.40 10.00
CA ASP A 156 30.31 4.72 10.70
C ASP A 156 29.30 5.87 10.49
N SER A 157 28.14 5.70 9.88
CA SER A 157 27.19 6.79 9.63
C SER A 157 25.72 6.48 9.90
N TRP A 158 25.37 5.25 10.30
CA TRP A 158 24.00 4.89 10.65
C TRP A 158 23.92 4.37 12.08
N LYS A 159 23.05 4.97 12.88
CA LYS A 159 22.77 4.55 14.25
C LYS A 159 22.19 3.14 14.23
N VAL A 160 22.89 2.20 14.87
CA VAL A 160 22.39 0.84 15.07
C VAL A 160 21.26 0.91 16.11
N ILE A 161 20.05 0.55 15.70
CA ILE A 161 18.91 0.48 16.61
C ILE A 161 18.89 -0.90 17.28
N ASN A 162 19.19 -0.95 18.58
CA ASN A 162 19.10 -2.16 19.40
C ASN A 162 17.70 -2.29 20.02
N ALA A 163 16.69 -2.54 19.19
CA ALA A 163 15.36 -2.88 19.67
C ALA A 163 15.26 -4.40 19.92
N THR A 164 15.05 -4.81 21.16
CA THR A 164 14.79 -6.20 21.52
C THR A 164 13.34 -6.55 21.21
N LEU A 165 13.13 -7.40 20.19
CA LEU A 165 11.86 -8.10 19.96
C LEU A 165 11.87 -9.41 20.76
N ASP A 166 10.77 -9.74 21.42
CA ASP A 166 10.65 -11.01 22.13
C ASP A 166 10.74 -12.19 21.15
N ARG A 167 11.47 -13.24 21.54
CA ARG A 167 11.78 -14.40 20.67
C ARG A 167 10.55 -15.27 20.40
N ASP A 168 9.49 -15.09 21.18
CA ASP A 168 8.21 -15.75 20.99
C ASP A 168 7.35 -15.07 19.91
N ILE A 169 7.71 -13.89 19.42
CA ILE A 169 6.90 -13.17 18.42
C ILE A 169 7.18 -13.68 17.01
N LYS A 170 6.12 -13.98 16.26
CA LYS A 170 6.16 -14.37 14.85
C LYS A 170 5.29 -13.44 14.02
N ILE A 171 5.92 -12.75 13.08
CA ILE A 171 5.21 -12.05 12.00
C ILE A 171 4.92 -13.09 10.90
N PRO A 172 3.65 -13.34 10.53
CA PRO A 172 3.34 -14.30 9.48
C PRO A 172 3.95 -13.88 8.16
N TYR A 173 4.40 -14.90 7.44
CA TYR A 173 4.99 -14.73 6.12
C TYR A 173 3.99 -14.08 5.16
N GLY A 174 4.45 -13.12 4.36
CA GLY A 174 3.62 -12.47 3.33
C GLY A 174 2.80 -11.29 3.83
N ASN A 175 2.82 -11.00 5.15
CA ASN A 175 2.16 -9.83 5.73
C ASN A 175 3.15 -8.67 5.88
N PRO A 176 3.16 -7.71 4.94
CA PRO A 176 4.04 -6.56 5.04
C PRO A 176 3.62 -5.68 6.21
N GLY A 177 4.60 -5.03 6.83
CA GLY A 177 4.34 -3.93 7.74
C GLY A 177 3.76 -2.74 6.98
N VAL A 178 2.84 -2.04 7.62
CA VAL A 178 2.25 -0.81 7.11
C VAL A 178 2.83 0.37 7.86
N SER A 179 3.32 1.36 7.13
CA SER A 179 3.80 2.59 7.72
C SER A 179 2.64 3.58 7.90
N LEU A 180 2.53 4.15 9.08
CA LEU A 180 1.53 5.15 9.42
C LEU A 180 2.13 6.16 10.40
N LYS A 181 1.98 7.46 10.10
CA LYS A 181 2.47 8.57 10.96
C LYS A 181 3.93 8.41 11.41
N GLY A 182 4.79 7.91 10.50
CA GLY A 182 6.22 7.71 10.77
C GLY A 182 6.58 6.43 11.52
N ASN A 183 5.59 5.64 11.97
CA ASN A 183 5.78 4.35 12.63
C ASN A 183 5.41 3.20 11.69
N THR A 184 5.87 1.99 11.99
CA THR A 184 5.47 0.80 11.22
C THR A 184 4.72 -0.19 12.10
N TYR A 185 3.65 -0.74 11.55
CA TYR A 185 2.72 -1.64 12.21
C TYR A 185 2.67 -2.99 11.51
N TRP A 186 2.69 -4.09 12.27
CA TRP A 186 2.57 -5.45 11.75
C TRP A 186 1.50 -6.23 12.49
N TYR A 187 0.82 -7.10 11.76
CA TYR A 187 0.11 -8.22 12.37
C TYR A 187 1.12 -9.26 12.85
N ALA A 188 1.08 -9.60 14.13
CA ALA A 188 1.98 -10.54 14.77
C ALA A 188 1.22 -11.54 15.63
N ARG A 189 1.84 -12.69 15.89
CA ARG A 189 1.32 -13.74 16.76
C ARG A 189 2.37 -14.29 17.69
N VAL A 190 1.95 -14.81 18.83
CA VAL A 190 2.82 -15.56 19.74
C VAL A 190 3.04 -16.97 19.19
N LYS A 191 4.31 -17.40 19.15
CA LYS A 191 4.72 -18.70 18.63
C LYS A 191 4.14 -19.82 19.49
N GLY A 192 3.40 -20.73 18.86
CA GLY A 192 2.76 -21.85 19.55
C GLY A 192 1.49 -21.47 20.31
N SER A 193 1.01 -20.24 20.16
CA SER A 193 -0.26 -19.75 20.70
C SER A 193 -1.13 -19.23 19.56
N GLN A 194 -2.43 -19.06 19.83
CA GLN A 194 -3.34 -18.35 18.95
C GLN A 194 -3.32 -16.83 19.20
N ASP A 195 -2.69 -16.37 20.28
CA ASP A 195 -2.62 -14.95 20.64
C ASP A 195 -2.03 -14.11 19.50
N CYS A 196 -2.83 -13.16 19.02
CA CYS A 196 -2.55 -12.30 17.88
C CYS A 196 -2.74 -10.84 18.27
N PHE A 197 -1.84 -9.98 17.80
CA PHE A 197 -1.84 -8.57 18.15
C PHE A 197 -1.25 -7.72 17.02
N LEU A 198 -1.47 -6.41 17.12
CA LEU A 198 -0.80 -5.43 16.29
C LEU A 198 0.48 -4.98 17.01
N LEU A 199 1.62 -5.12 16.33
CA LEU A 199 2.93 -4.72 16.82
C LEU A 199 3.32 -3.40 16.16
N CYS A 200 3.68 -2.40 16.97
CA CYS A 200 4.20 -1.12 16.49
C CYS A 200 5.71 -1.05 16.73
N PHE A 201 6.45 -0.53 15.75
CA PHE A 201 7.80 -0.04 15.95
C PHE A 201 7.77 1.49 15.83
N ASP A 202 8.11 2.16 16.93
CA ASP A 202 8.20 3.60 16.98
C ASP A 202 9.60 4.03 16.55
N PHE A 203 9.70 4.69 15.38
CA PHE A 203 10.99 5.15 14.86
C PHE A 203 11.54 6.35 15.63
N THR A 204 10.70 7.07 16.38
CA THR A 204 11.13 8.22 17.19
C THR A 204 11.88 7.75 18.43
N SER A 205 11.31 6.77 19.13
CA SER A 205 11.90 6.19 20.34
C SER A 205 12.77 4.96 20.07
N GLU A 206 12.77 4.47 18.83
CA GLU A 206 13.56 3.33 18.37
C GLU A 206 13.28 2.02 19.14
N ILE A 207 12.04 1.85 19.61
CA ILE A 207 11.60 0.69 20.38
C ILE A 207 10.30 0.11 19.84
N PHE A 208 10.07 -1.16 20.16
CA PHE A 208 8.76 -1.77 19.94
C PHE A 208 7.77 -1.29 21.00
N GLY A 209 6.60 -0.87 20.55
CA GLY A 209 5.46 -0.54 21.41
C GLY A 209 4.83 -1.80 22.04
N PRO A 210 3.85 -1.61 22.94
CA PRO A 210 3.12 -2.73 23.53
C PRO A 210 2.30 -3.51 22.49
N ARG A 211 1.83 -4.70 22.89
CA ARG A 211 0.91 -5.52 22.08
C ARG A 211 -0.44 -4.82 21.99
N LEU A 212 -0.77 -4.27 20.82
CA LEU A 212 -2.04 -3.57 20.58
C LEU A 212 -3.14 -4.58 20.21
N ARG A 213 -4.33 -4.40 20.76
CA ARG A 213 -5.44 -5.35 20.58
C ARG A 213 -6.03 -5.29 19.17
N LEU A 214 -6.35 -6.45 18.62
CA LEU A 214 -7.11 -6.60 17.38
C LEU A 214 -8.62 -6.50 17.66
N PRO A 215 -9.45 -6.21 16.63
CA PRO A 215 -10.91 -6.10 16.80
C PRO A 215 -11.64 -7.43 16.98
N PHE A 216 -10.93 -8.56 16.87
CA PHE A 216 -11.46 -9.90 17.01
C PHE A 216 -10.58 -10.71 17.97
N ASP A 217 -11.19 -11.70 18.60
CA ASP A 217 -10.46 -12.66 19.43
C ASP A 217 -9.65 -13.61 18.54
N SER A 218 -8.47 -14.00 19.03
CA SER A 218 -7.54 -14.90 18.34
C SER A 218 -8.22 -16.14 17.77
N SER A 219 -8.35 -16.21 16.43
CA SER A 219 -8.79 -17.41 15.69
C SER A 219 -7.60 -18.08 14.98
N PRO A 220 -7.44 -19.40 15.07
CA PRO A 220 -6.33 -20.13 14.44
C PRO A 220 -6.38 -20.13 12.91
N GLU A 221 -7.53 -19.81 12.31
CA GLU A 221 -7.81 -20.02 10.88
C GLU A 221 -8.30 -18.72 10.22
N CYS A 222 -7.51 -17.65 10.37
CA CYS A 222 -7.77 -16.39 9.67
C CYS A 222 -6.56 -15.93 8.84
N ASN A 223 -6.87 -15.34 7.69
CA ASN A 223 -5.89 -14.61 6.89
C ASN A 223 -6.10 -13.11 7.13
N VAL A 224 -5.01 -12.39 7.40
CA VAL A 224 -5.05 -11.00 7.86
C VAL A 224 -4.12 -10.16 7.02
N SER A 225 -4.62 -9.03 6.53
CA SER A 225 -3.83 -8.04 5.80
C SER A 225 -4.05 -6.65 6.37
N LEU A 226 -3.01 -5.83 6.36
CA LEU A 226 -3.03 -4.44 6.81
C LEU A 226 -2.93 -3.49 5.62
N SER A 227 -3.57 -2.33 5.72
CA SER A 227 -3.44 -1.23 4.77
C SER A 227 -3.55 0.12 5.48
N ALA A 228 -2.96 1.16 4.90
CA ALA A 228 -3.13 2.53 5.39
C ALA A 228 -4.34 3.19 4.70
N VAL A 229 -5.10 3.97 5.46
CA VAL A 229 -6.26 4.72 4.97
C VAL A 229 -5.98 6.20 5.17
N ARG A 230 -5.97 6.95 4.05
CA ARG A 230 -5.69 8.40 4.00
C ARG A 230 -4.42 8.83 4.76
N GLU A 231 -3.45 7.93 4.92
CA GLU A 231 -2.23 8.14 5.72
C GLU A 231 -2.45 8.47 7.21
N GLU A 232 -3.68 8.34 7.71
CA GLU A 232 -4.05 8.72 9.08
C GLU A 232 -4.55 7.56 9.93
N GLN A 233 -5.09 6.51 9.30
CA GLN A 233 -5.71 5.35 9.94
C GLN A 233 -5.13 4.04 9.38
N LEU A 234 -5.28 2.96 10.15
CA LEU A 234 -5.09 1.60 9.64
C LEU A 234 -6.43 0.97 9.27
N ALA A 235 -6.43 0.22 8.19
CA ALA A 235 -7.44 -0.77 7.89
C ALA A 235 -6.88 -2.18 8.08
N LEU A 236 -7.74 -3.06 8.58
CA LEU A 236 -7.47 -4.47 8.80
C LEU A 236 -8.49 -5.27 8.00
N PHE A 237 -7.99 -6.08 7.09
CA PHE A 237 -8.77 -7.04 6.32
C PHE A 237 -8.60 -8.43 6.94
N VAL A 238 -9.71 -9.11 7.21
CA VAL A 238 -9.76 -10.40 7.90
C VAL A 238 -10.63 -11.35 7.11
N GLU A 239 -10.04 -12.44 6.64
CA GLU A 239 -10.78 -13.60 6.09
C GLU A 239 -10.92 -14.63 7.19
N LEU A 240 -12.15 -14.93 7.58
CA LEU A 240 -12.51 -15.96 8.56
C LEU A 240 -12.88 -17.24 7.81
N TRP A 241 -12.02 -18.27 7.89
CA TRP A 241 -12.20 -19.50 7.11
C TRP A 241 -13.29 -20.43 7.68
N ASP A 242 -13.54 -20.35 8.98
CA ASP A 242 -14.57 -21.11 9.68
C ASP A 242 -15.99 -20.63 9.35
N THR A 243 -16.19 -19.31 9.35
CA THR A 243 -17.48 -18.70 9.03
C THR A 243 -17.66 -18.42 7.54
N ASN A 244 -16.60 -18.48 6.74
CA ASN A 244 -16.57 -17.99 5.35
C ASN A 244 -17.01 -16.52 5.25
N GLU A 245 -16.50 -15.68 6.15
CA GLU A 245 -16.82 -14.25 6.17
C GLU A 245 -15.55 -13.42 5.97
N ILE A 246 -15.71 -12.29 5.30
CA ILE A 246 -14.70 -11.26 5.21
C ILE A 246 -15.15 -10.11 6.09
N GLU A 247 -14.25 -9.62 6.94
CA GLU A 247 -14.45 -8.41 7.70
C GLU A 247 -13.35 -7.39 7.41
N ILE A 248 -13.76 -6.13 7.31
CA ILE A 248 -12.84 -5.01 7.21
C ILE A 248 -13.11 -4.08 8.38
N TRP A 249 -12.05 -3.79 9.11
CA TRP A 249 -12.05 -2.92 10.28
C TRP A 249 -11.16 -1.71 10.00
N VAL A 250 -11.55 -0.55 10.53
CA VAL A 250 -10.76 0.69 10.43
C VAL A 250 -10.52 1.24 11.82
N THR A 251 -9.33 1.77 12.07
CA THR A 251 -9.01 2.37 13.37
C THR A 251 -9.75 3.69 13.55
N ASN A 252 -10.44 3.86 14.68
CA ASN A 252 -10.92 5.17 15.11
C ASN A 252 -9.83 5.95 15.84
N ILE A 253 -9.01 5.23 16.62
CA ILE A 253 -7.88 5.75 17.38
C ILE A 253 -6.70 4.81 17.13
N ILE A 254 -5.53 5.39 16.87
CA ILE A 254 -4.26 4.68 16.82
C ILE A 254 -3.15 5.57 17.39
N GLU A 255 -2.62 5.14 18.52
CA GLU A 255 -1.55 5.79 19.28
C GLU A 255 -0.44 4.77 19.56
N SER A 256 0.58 5.16 20.32
CA SER A 256 1.71 4.28 20.65
C SER A 256 1.30 3.05 21.47
N ASP A 257 0.30 3.18 22.34
CA ASP A 257 -0.10 2.18 23.33
C ASP A 257 -1.60 1.85 23.32
N ALA A 258 -2.40 2.56 22.52
CA ALA A 258 -3.83 2.35 22.41
C ALA A 258 -4.29 2.25 20.95
N VAL A 259 -5.26 1.35 20.72
CA VAL A 259 -5.94 1.22 19.43
C VAL A 259 -7.42 0.92 19.65
N SER A 260 -8.29 1.50 18.83
CA SER A 260 -9.70 1.15 18.77
C SER A 260 -10.18 1.04 17.33
N TRP A 261 -11.16 0.18 17.10
CA TRP A 261 -11.59 -0.23 15.77
C TRP A 261 -13.10 -0.03 15.60
N SER A 262 -13.52 0.28 14.39
CA SER A 262 -14.92 0.18 13.95
C SER A 262 -15.00 -0.74 12.74
N LYS A 263 -16.09 -1.51 12.66
CA LYS A 263 -16.35 -2.38 11.51
C LYS A 263 -16.76 -1.51 10.33
N PHE A 264 -15.98 -1.57 9.25
CA PHE A 264 -16.25 -0.84 8.02
C PHE A 264 -17.15 -1.64 7.08
N LEU A 265 -16.82 -2.93 6.89
CA LEU A 265 -17.54 -3.83 6.00
C LEU A 265 -17.55 -5.25 6.57
N SER A 266 -18.65 -5.98 6.35
CA SER A 266 -18.70 -7.43 6.48
C SER A 266 -19.34 -8.02 5.22
N PHE A 267 -18.83 -9.16 4.76
CA PHE A 267 -19.25 -9.82 3.54
C PHE A 267 -19.28 -11.34 3.74
N ASP A 268 -20.45 -11.94 3.55
CA ASP A 268 -20.63 -13.40 3.60
C ASP A 268 -20.23 -14.02 2.26
N MET A 269 -19.24 -14.91 2.29
CA MET A 269 -18.73 -15.60 1.10
C MET A 269 -19.53 -16.86 0.75
N LYS A 270 -20.40 -17.37 1.64
CA LYS A 270 -21.17 -18.61 1.41
C LYS A 270 -21.97 -18.60 0.10
N PRO A 271 -22.67 -17.51 -0.28
CA PRO A 271 -23.39 -17.47 -1.55
C PRO A 271 -22.48 -17.64 -2.77
N LEU A 272 -21.18 -17.38 -2.60
CA LEU A 272 -20.18 -17.45 -3.66
C LEU A 272 -19.31 -18.72 -3.62
N ALA A 273 -19.51 -19.60 -2.63
CA ALA A 273 -18.70 -20.81 -2.44
C ALA A 273 -18.81 -21.82 -3.61
N TYR A 274 -19.88 -21.77 -4.41
CA TYR A 274 -20.05 -22.64 -5.58
C TYR A 274 -19.30 -22.15 -6.82
N PHE A 275 -18.78 -20.91 -6.82
CA PHE A 275 -17.97 -20.41 -7.92
C PHE A 275 -16.52 -20.86 -7.72
N ILE A 276 -16.09 -21.86 -8.50
CA ILE A 276 -14.71 -22.41 -8.47
C ILE A 276 -13.66 -21.30 -8.55
N GLU A 277 -13.93 -20.25 -9.33
CA GLU A 277 -12.99 -19.14 -9.49
C GLU A 277 -12.92 -18.23 -8.25
N PHE A 278 -14.03 -18.08 -7.52
CA PHE A 278 -14.07 -17.35 -6.24
C PHE A 278 -13.34 -18.12 -5.14
N THR A 279 -13.62 -19.42 -5.01
CA THR A 279 -12.91 -20.26 -4.05
C THR A 279 -11.42 -20.29 -4.36
N SER A 280 -11.00 -20.34 -5.63
CA SER A 280 -9.57 -20.24 -5.98
C SER A 280 -8.91 -18.96 -5.46
N PHE A 281 -9.60 -17.80 -5.52
CA PHE A 281 -9.04 -16.52 -5.10
C PHE A 281 -8.90 -16.42 -3.58
N PHE A 282 -9.89 -16.89 -2.82
CA PHE A 282 -9.91 -16.79 -1.34
C PHE A 282 -9.35 -18.04 -0.63
N SER A 283 -9.11 -19.15 -1.35
CA SER A 283 -8.46 -20.37 -0.83
C SER A 283 -6.93 -20.29 -0.82
N ASP A 284 -6.35 -19.36 -1.57
CA ASP A 284 -4.90 -19.20 -1.61
C ASP A 284 -4.43 -18.40 -0.38
N ILE A 285 -3.43 -18.95 0.32
CA ILE A 285 -2.72 -18.30 1.44
C ILE A 285 -1.80 -17.18 0.90
N SER A 286 -1.86 -16.92 -0.40
CA SER A 286 -1.16 -15.82 -1.06
C SER A 286 -1.54 -14.46 -0.46
N ARG A 287 -0.54 -13.59 -0.42
CA ARG A 287 -0.64 -12.22 0.09
C ARG A 287 -1.83 -11.51 -0.53
N LYS A 288 -2.67 -10.91 0.31
CA LYS A 288 -3.70 -9.95 -0.13
C LYS A 288 -3.19 -8.53 0.08
N ILE A 289 -3.42 -7.68 -0.92
CA ILE A 289 -3.23 -6.23 -0.79
C ILE A 289 -4.62 -5.65 -0.95
N PHE A 290 -4.98 -4.66 -0.15
CA PHE A 290 -6.29 -4.06 -0.29
C PHE A 290 -6.27 -2.57 0.03
N PHE A 291 -7.32 -1.90 -0.39
CA PHE A 291 -7.58 -0.53 0.01
C PHE A 291 -9.09 -0.29 0.06
N ILE A 292 -9.52 0.68 0.86
CA ILE A 292 -10.93 1.04 1.00
C ILE A 292 -11.22 2.41 0.38
N GLU A 293 -12.34 2.52 -0.31
CA GLU A 293 -12.98 3.78 -0.67
C GLU A 293 -14.13 4.04 0.29
N GLU A 294 -13.90 4.93 1.26
CA GLU A 294 -14.81 5.15 2.39
C GLU A 294 -16.13 5.78 1.97
N GLU A 295 -16.12 6.71 1.01
CA GLU A 295 -17.34 7.43 0.60
C GLU A 295 -18.33 6.50 -0.10
N LYS A 296 -17.80 5.51 -0.82
CA LYS A 296 -18.58 4.51 -1.55
C LYS A 296 -18.79 3.21 -0.77
N LYS A 297 -18.13 3.08 0.38
CA LYS A 297 -18.10 1.87 1.21
C LYS A 297 -17.73 0.61 0.42
N ILE A 298 -16.66 0.75 -0.36
CA ILE A 298 -16.10 -0.33 -1.18
C ILE A 298 -14.70 -0.65 -0.68
N ALA A 299 -14.35 -1.92 -0.66
CA ALA A 299 -12.98 -2.35 -0.58
C ALA A 299 -12.56 -3.03 -1.87
N VAL A 300 -11.40 -2.65 -2.37
CA VAL A 300 -10.74 -3.31 -3.50
C VAL A 300 -9.67 -4.21 -2.93
N VAL A 301 -9.77 -5.50 -3.20
CA VAL A 301 -8.87 -6.54 -2.73
C VAL A 301 -8.15 -7.13 -3.92
N PHE A 302 -6.83 -7.22 -3.80
CA PHE A 302 -5.94 -7.80 -4.78
C PHE A 302 -5.33 -9.07 -4.21
N GLY A 303 -5.20 -10.08 -5.06
CA GLY A 303 -4.57 -11.33 -4.72
C GLY A 303 -3.82 -11.91 -5.89
N GLU A 304 -2.79 -12.70 -5.57
CA GLU A 304 -2.05 -13.49 -6.54
C GLU A 304 -2.62 -14.91 -6.59
N ASP A 305 -2.93 -15.40 -7.78
CA ASP A 305 -3.08 -16.83 -8.08
C ASP A 305 -1.83 -17.25 -8.87
N ARG A 306 -1.47 -18.54 -8.88
CA ARG A 306 -0.24 -19.11 -9.48
C ARG A 306 0.06 -18.68 -10.93
N LEU A 307 -0.91 -18.11 -11.64
CA LEU A 307 -0.83 -17.70 -13.05
C LEU A 307 -1.33 -16.26 -13.33
N THR A 308 -1.95 -15.58 -12.35
CA THR A 308 -2.62 -14.27 -12.57
C THR A 308 -2.75 -13.45 -11.31
N PHE A 309 -2.49 -12.14 -11.43
CA PHE A 309 -2.95 -11.14 -10.49
C PHE A 309 -4.45 -10.89 -10.73
N LYS A 310 -5.28 -10.97 -9.67
CA LYS A 310 -6.74 -10.78 -9.72
C LYS A 310 -7.14 -9.66 -8.76
N ALA A 311 -8.17 -8.90 -9.12
CA ALA A 311 -8.79 -7.92 -8.23
C ALA A 311 -10.28 -8.24 -8.03
N CYS A 312 -10.80 -7.98 -6.85
CA CYS A 312 -12.23 -7.97 -6.59
C CYS A 312 -12.61 -6.73 -5.78
N MET A 313 -13.84 -6.30 -5.97
CA MET A 313 -14.48 -5.23 -5.21
C MET A 313 -15.56 -5.86 -4.37
N ILE A 314 -15.52 -5.57 -3.06
CA ILE A 314 -16.53 -5.93 -2.10
C ILE A 314 -17.14 -4.66 -1.52
N GLY A 315 -18.45 -4.66 -1.32
CA GLY A 315 -19.17 -3.51 -0.79
C GLY A 315 -20.41 -3.93 -0.01
N GLU A 316 -21.13 -2.93 0.51
CA GLU A 316 -22.31 -3.19 1.33
C GLU A 316 -23.39 -3.99 0.58
N LYS A 317 -24.28 -4.64 1.35
CA LYS A 317 -25.43 -5.40 0.83
C LYS A 317 -25.03 -6.52 -0.13
N GLY A 318 -23.85 -7.11 0.07
CA GLY A 318 -23.34 -8.19 -0.76
C GLY A 318 -22.86 -7.75 -2.14
N TYR A 319 -22.55 -6.46 -2.34
CA TYR A 319 -21.93 -6.01 -3.58
C TYR A 319 -20.60 -6.76 -3.77
N PHE A 320 -20.50 -7.50 -4.87
CA PHE A 320 -19.30 -8.20 -5.27
C PHE A 320 -19.12 -8.05 -6.77
N LYS A 321 -17.94 -7.58 -7.18
CA LYS A 321 -17.53 -7.56 -8.57
C LYS A 321 -16.08 -8.00 -8.69
N ARG A 322 -15.85 -9.05 -9.47
CA ARG A 322 -14.50 -9.41 -9.89
C ARG A 322 -14.07 -8.55 -11.06
N VAL A 323 -12.80 -8.19 -11.09
CA VAL A 323 -12.18 -7.50 -12.22
C VAL A 323 -11.04 -8.35 -12.73
N ASP A 324 -11.13 -8.75 -14.01
CA ASP A 324 -10.01 -9.40 -14.68
C ASP A 324 -9.00 -8.34 -15.12
N LEU A 325 -7.76 -8.51 -14.66
CA LEU A 325 -6.68 -7.58 -14.92
C LEU A 325 -5.99 -7.85 -16.27
N ARG A 326 -6.29 -8.97 -16.93
CA ARG A 326 -5.80 -9.29 -18.28
C ARG A 326 -6.47 -8.46 -19.38
N GLU A 327 -7.70 -7.99 -19.16
CA GLU A 327 -8.43 -7.13 -20.12
C GLU A 327 -8.12 -5.64 -19.94
N SER A 328 -7.38 -5.27 -18.88
CA SER A 328 -6.85 -3.91 -18.74
C SER A 328 -5.69 -3.74 -19.71
N ALA A 329 -5.99 -3.30 -20.94
CA ALA A 329 -5.08 -3.16 -22.07
C ALA A 329 -3.86 -2.24 -21.84
N ASP A 330 -3.69 -1.68 -20.63
CA ASP A 330 -2.71 -0.65 -20.31
C ASP A 330 -1.77 -1.02 -19.14
N ILE A 331 -1.35 -2.29 -19.04
CA ILE A 331 -0.06 -2.59 -18.40
C ILE A 331 1.06 -2.13 -19.35
N GLN A 332 1.12 -0.84 -19.65
CA GLN A 332 2.26 -0.24 -20.32
C GLN A 332 3.39 -0.21 -19.30
N LEU A 333 4.38 -1.08 -19.48
CA LEU A 333 5.58 -1.11 -18.65
C LEU A 333 6.38 0.15 -18.90
N HIS A 334 6.28 1.14 -18.02
CA HIS A 334 7.23 2.23 -17.98
C HIS A 334 8.43 1.84 -17.09
N LEU A 335 9.62 2.34 -17.42
CA LEU A 335 10.83 2.06 -16.63
C LEU A 335 11.03 3.20 -15.64
N PHE A 336 10.94 2.94 -14.33
CA PHE A 336 11.41 3.89 -13.35
C PHE A 336 12.94 3.82 -13.30
N ARG A 337 13.59 4.70 -14.08
CA ARG A 337 15.01 5.02 -13.91
C ARG A 337 15.11 6.20 -12.95
N CYS A 338 15.50 5.95 -11.70
CA CYS A 338 16.05 7.02 -10.88
C CYS A 338 17.46 7.38 -11.43
N SER A 339 17.67 8.67 -11.65
CA SER A 339 18.83 9.25 -12.33
C SER A 339 20.06 9.21 -11.44
#